data_AF-A0A8T4YYY4-F1
#
_entry.id   AF-A0A8T4YYY4-F1
#
_cell.length_a   1.000
_cell.length_b   1.000
_cell.length_c   1.000
_cell.angle_alpha   90.00
_cell.angle_beta   90.00
_cell.angle_gamma   90.00
#
_symmetry.space_group_name_H-M   'P 1'
#
loop_
_entity.id
_entity.type
_entity.pdbx_description
1 polymer ?
#
loop_
_entity_poly.entity_id
_entity_poly.type
_entity_poly.pdbx_seq_one_letter_code
_entity_poly.pdbx_strand_id
1 'polypeptide(L)' 'MNEYQDILRVFSESKADRFLRSVEGSRPIFICTIGTTETAKIPGISAAGKNPQFTDYTPPADV' A
#
# COMPACT_ATOMS: atom_id res chain seq x y z
N MET A 1 13.03 -5.47 -26.06
CA MET A 1 11.79 -5.81 -25.31
C MET A 1 11.82 -5.01 -24.02
N ASN A 2 10.71 -4.37 -23.63
CA ASN A 2 10.65 -3.64 -22.36
C ASN A 2 10.44 -4.67 -21.25
N GLU A 3 11.45 -4.92 -20.39
CA GLU A 3 11.47 -6.03 -19.41
C GLU A 3 10.32 -5.97 -18.39
N TYR A 4 9.70 -4.80 -18.17
CA TYR A 4 8.60 -4.62 -17.23
C TYR A 4 7.46 -3.79 -17.88
N GLN A 5 6.60 -4.43 -18.66
CA GLN A 5 5.55 -3.75 -19.44
C GLN A 5 4.41 -3.19 -18.58
N ASP A 6 4.14 -3.83 -17.44
CA ASP A 6 3.03 -3.45 -16.53
C ASP A 6 3.42 -2.39 -15.49
N ILE A 7 4.67 -1.91 -15.52
CA ILE A 7 5.21 -1.00 -14.52
C ILE A 7 5.54 0.35 -15.15
N LEU A 8 4.75 1.37 -14.80
CA LEU A 8 5.04 2.75 -15.15
C LEU A 8 6.19 3.29 -14.28
N ARG A 9 7.24 3.81 -14.91
CA ARG A 9 8.38 4.42 -14.22
C ARG A 9 8.23 5.93 -14.28
N VAL A 10 8.14 6.59 -13.12
CA VAL A 10 7.93 8.05 -13.01
C VAL A 10 9.00 8.67 -12.11
N PHE A 11 9.37 9.92 -12.39
CA PHE A 11 10.38 10.74 -11.69
C PHE A 11 11.85 10.28 -11.80
N SER A 12 12.16 9.00 -11.58
CA SER A 12 13.54 8.50 -11.58
C SER A 12 13.65 7.08 -12.13
N GLU A 13 13.63 6.95 -13.45
CA GLU A 13 13.66 5.66 -14.15
C GLU A 13 14.87 4.80 -13.76
N SER A 14 16.07 5.40 -13.64
CA SER A 14 17.27 4.65 -13.25
C SER A 14 17.20 4.05 -11.83
N LYS A 15 16.50 4.71 -10.89
CA LYS A 15 16.28 4.16 -9.54
C LYS A 15 15.21 3.08 -9.57
N ALA A 16 14.15 3.27 -10.36
CA ALA A 16 13.12 2.25 -10.56
C ALA A 16 13.73 0.96 -11.13
N ASP A 17 14.54 1.06 -12.18
CA ASP A 17 15.19 -0.10 -12.81
C ASP A 17 16.12 -0.84 -11.84
N ARG A 18 16.90 -0.11 -11.04
CA ARG A 18 17.74 -0.72 -10.00
C ARG A 18 16.93 -1.46 -8.96
N PHE A 19 15.80 -0.89 -8.53
CA PHE A 19 14.91 -1.53 -7.56
C PHE A 19 14.27 -2.80 -8.14
N LEU A 20 13.71 -2.73 -9.35
CA LEU A 20 13.08 -3.86 -10.02
C LEU A 20 14.04 -5.04 -10.16
N ARG A 21 15.26 -4.80 -10.65
CA ARG A 21 16.31 -5.82 -10.74
C ARG A 21 16.70 -6.40 -9.38
N SER A 22 16.61 -5.62 -8.30
CA SER A 22 17.00 -6.08 -6.96
C SER A 22 15.97 -7.02 -6.31
N VAL A 23 14.70 -6.91 -6.68
CA VAL A 23 13.61 -7.72 -6.11
C VAL A 23 13.21 -8.89 -7.01
N GLU A 24 13.59 -8.86 -8.29
CA GLU A 24 13.33 -9.94 -9.24
C GLU A 24 13.93 -11.27 -8.78
N GLY A 25 13.13 -12.34 -8.84
CA GLY A 25 13.52 -13.68 -8.40
C GLY A 25 13.62 -13.88 -6.88
N SER A 26 13.37 -12.85 -6.07
CA SER A 26 13.35 -12.96 -4.60
C SER A 26 12.13 -13.73 -4.10
N ARG A 27 12.23 -14.31 -2.90
CA ARG A 27 11.09 -14.90 -2.17
C ARG A 27 10.53 -13.90 -1.17
N PRO A 28 9.44 -13.18 -1.47
CA PRO A 28 8.92 -12.17 -0.57
C PRO A 28 8.21 -12.80 0.64
N ILE A 29 8.20 -12.06 1.74
CA ILE A 29 7.27 -12.26 2.86
C ILE A 29 6.36 -11.04 2.85
N PHE A 30 5.06 -11.28 2.73
CA PHE A 30 4.06 -10.21 2.84
C PHE A 30 3.60 -10.09 4.29
N ILE A 31 3.60 -8.87 4.82
CA ILE A 31 3.13 -8.54 6.17
C ILE A 31 2.19 -7.35 6.05
N CYS A 32 0.95 -7.51 6.48
CA CYS A 32 -0.01 -6.42 6.63
C CYS A 32 -0.16 -6.09 8.12
N THR A 33 0.39 -4.94 8.53
CA THR A 33 0.24 -4.44 9.90
C THR A 33 -1.04 -3.62 10.00
N ILE A 34 -2.00 -4.09 10.79
CA ILE A 34 -3.27 -3.42 11.03
C ILE A 34 -3.21 -2.53 12.27
N GLY A 35 -3.99 -1.45 12.29
CA GLY A 35 -4.09 -0.56 13.44
C GLY A 35 -5.23 0.44 13.30
N THR A 36 -5.74 0.92 14.43
CA THR A 36 -6.79 1.94 14.52
C THR A 36 -6.30 3.12 15.35
N THR A 37 -6.94 4.28 15.18
CA THR A 37 -6.64 5.47 15.98
C THR A 37 -7.90 6.28 16.19
N GLU A 38 -8.07 6.87 17.37
CA GLU A 38 -9.22 7.73 17.69
C GLU A 38 -9.31 8.94 16.74
N THR A 39 -8.18 9.41 16.20
CA THR A 39 -8.17 10.47 15.18
C THR A 39 -8.96 10.10 13.93
N ALA A 40 -9.00 8.81 13.55
CA ALA A 40 -9.75 8.35 12.38
C ALA A 40 -11.27 8.43 12.57
N LYS A 41 -11.75 8.55 13.81
CA LYS A 41 -13.18 8.68 14.14
C LYS A 41 -13.70 10.11 13.96
N ILE A 42 -12.81 11.10 13.77
CA ILE A 42 -13.21 12.48 13.49
C ILE A 42 -13.89 12.52 12.10
N PRO A 43 -15.17 12.96 11.99
CA PRO A 43 -15.87 12.99 10.71
C PRO A 43 -15.13 13.81 9.65
N GLY A 44 -14.93 13.23 8.46
CA GLY A 44 -14.27 13.88 7.33
C GLY A 44 -12.74 13.86 7.34
N ILE A 45 -12.10 13.29 8.37
CA ILE A 45 -10.63 13.17 8.43
C ILE A 45 -10.13 11.88 7.77
N SER A 46 -10.82 10.76 8.02
CA SER A 46 -10.46 9.46 7.45
C SER A 46 -11.27 9.13 6.21
N ALA A 47 -10.61 8.62 5.17
CA ALA A 47 -11.25 7.97 4.03
C ALA A 47 -11.47 6.45 4.26
N ALA A 48 -10.83 5.88 5.29
CA ALA A 48 -11.01 4.48 5.68
C ALA A 48 -12.31 4.33 6.48
N GLY A 49 -13.21 3.46 6.03
CA GLY A 49 -14.54 3.28 6.61
C GLY A 49 -15.50 4.44 6.27
N LYS A 50 -16.45 4.21 5.35
CA LYS A 50 -17.45 5.21 4.90
C LYS A 50 -18.25 5.86 6.05
N ASN A 51 -18.37 5.15 7.18
CA ASN A 51 -18.92 5.68 8.41
C ASN A 51 -17.80 5.70 9.47
N PRO A 52 -17.56 6.81 10.18
CA PRO A 52 -16.54 6.88 11.23
C PRO A 52 -16.66 5.78 12.29
N GLN A 53 -17.87 5.29 12.58
CA GLN A 53 -18.10 4.18 13.51
C GLN A 53 -17.59 2.82 13.00
N PHE A 54 -17.30 2.72 11.70
CA PHE A 54 -16.76 1.51 11.06
C PHE A 54 -15.26 1.56 10.78
N THR A 55 -14.60 2.68 11.09
CA THR A 55 -13.14 2.83 10.93
C THR A 55 -12.37 1.76 11.69
N ASP A 56 -12.85 1.35 12.87
CA ASP A 56 -12.21 0.31 13.68
C ASP A 56 -12.24 -1.09 13.03
N TYR A 57 -13.21 -1.34 12.14
CA TYR A 57 -13.39 -2.64 11.48
C TYR A 57 -12.77 -2.71 10.09
N THR A 58 -12.31 -1.57 9.54
CA THR A 58 -11.71 -1.57 8.21
C THR A 58 -10.36 -2.32 8.19
N PRO A 59 -9.41 -2.04 9.11
CA PRO A 59 -8.13 -2.75 9.12
C PRO A 59 -8.23 -4.28 9.27
N PRO A 60 -9.05 -4.84 10.18
CA PRO A 60 -9.20 -6.30 10.27
C PRO A 60 -10.01 -6.92 9.11
N ALA A 61 -10.79 -6.13 8.35
CA ALA A 61 -11.52 -6.62 7.18
C ALA A 61 -10.67 -6.64 5.89
N ASP A 62 -9.59 -5.86 5.84
CA ASP A 62 -8.68 -5.79 4.70
C ASP A 62 -7.64 -6.94 4.68
N VAL A 63 -7.54 -7.73 5.76
CA VAL A 63 -6.54 -8.81 5.95
C VAL A 63 -7.09 -10.22 5.82
#